data_AF-A0A959R272-F1
#
_entry.id   AF-A0A959R272-F1
#
_cell.length_a   1.000
_cell.length_b   1.000
_cell.length_c   1.000
_cell.angle_alpha   90.00
_cell.angle_beta   90.00
_cell.angle_gamma   90.00
#
_symmetry.space_group_name_H-M   'P 1'
#
loop_
_entity.id
_entity.type
_entity.pdbx_description
1 polymer ?
#
loop_
_entity_poly.entity_id
_entity_poly.type
_entity_poly.pdbx_seq_one_letter_code
_entity_poly.pdbx_strand_id
1 'polypeptide(L)'
;MHSLFDGFSPVSKADWLDKVARDLKGRSIEELNHQWTEQIQLSPFFHLEDSLELPPLVNATGGNWEIGSCIQVEDPAESNAILLDELQHGVNAPRLVLKDPLSAKAWEVLLNGVEPAYISLQIYPTFQETEPASWLDPLLATLSKKGVTSANRVGAIRIGEEAIEKVLVNWNLYQERFPRMRKLYIDNSMNFRTFNPEQELALAAYMAFYRLEEAISKGVDAQEAHDNLHVVLAVGTSFFRDLAKLRAFRILWANLLQAAALAVHQAPFISVQFAPESQDEDMHTNMIRATTQAMSAVIGGADHLEILPANATVESTTGFTRRVARNLHHILSMEAHLDQVMDPAAGSYFMETLSVQIAEKAYAIFREMKSPFR
;
A
#
# COMPACT_ATOMS: atom_id res chain seq x y z
N MET A 1 25.57 2.65 -34.39
CA MET A 1 24.80 3.76 -33.79
C MET A 1 25.84 4.62 -33.07
N HIS A 2 26.10 5.85 -33.53
CA HIS A 2 27.03 6.74 -32.82
C HIS A 2 26.36 7.18 -31.51
N SER A 3 27.08 7.11 -30.39
CA SER A 3 26.58 7.62 -29.11
C SER A 3 26.56 9.14 -29.15
N LEU A 4 25.53 9.75 -28.56
CA LEU A 4 25.36 11.21 -28.49
C LEU A 4 26.59 11.93 -27.91
N PHE A 5 27.39 11.23 -27.09
CA PHE A 5 28.52 11.80 -26.35
C PHE A 5 29.90 11.29 -26.81
N ASP A 6 30.01 10.61 -27.95
CA ASP A 6 31.28 10.04 -28.45
C ASP A 6 32.41 11.10 -28.63
N GLY A 7 32.07 12.38 -28.74
CA GLY A 7 33.01 13.49 -28.88
C GLY A 7 33.44 14.16 -27.57
N PHE A 8 32.95 13.71 -26.41
CA PHE A 8 33.21 14.33 -25.11
C PHE A 8 33.83 13.32 -24.14
N SER A 9 34.74 13.80 -23.29
CA SER A 9 35.19 13.02 -22.14
C SER A 9 34.05 12.87 -21.13
N PRO A 10 33.87 11.69 -20.49
CA PRO A 10 32.95 11.55 -19.38
C PRO A 10 33.26 12.57 -18.28
N VAL A 11 32.22 13.16 -17.70
CA VAL A 11 32.34 14.14 -16.61
C VAL A 11 32.09 13.42 -15.30
N SER A 12 33.02 13.51 -14.36
CA SER A 12 32.89 12.87 -13.04
C SER A 12 31.99 13.69 -12.11
N LYS A 13 31.58 13.09 -10.99
CA LYS A 13 30.89 13.82 -9.92
C LYS A 13 31.74 14.98 -9.39
N ALA A 14 33.05 14.77 -9.28
CA ALA A 14 33.98 15.80 -8.81
C ALA A 14 34.02 17.01 -9.75
N ASP A 15 34.06 16.79 -11.07
CA ASP A 15 34.03 17.87 -12.06
C ASP A 15 32.74 18.71 -11.95
N TRP A 16 31.60 18.04 -11.72
CA TRP A 16 30.31 18.70 -11.48
C TRP A 16 30.32 19.52 -10.18
N LEU A 17 30.84 18.96 -9.09
CA LEU A 17 30.94 19.67 -7.81
C LEU A 17 31.87 20.88 -7.91
N ASP A 18 32.99 20.77 -8.64
CA ASP A 18 33.91 21.89 -8.91
C ASP A 18 33.22 22.99 -9.73
N LYS A 19 32.34 22.61 -10.66
CA LYS A 19 31.54 23.58 -11.42
C LYS A 19 30.51 24.27 -10.51
N VAL A 20 29.80 23.51 -9.68
CA VAL A 20 28.83 24.06 -8.71
C VAL A 20 29.52 25.02 -7.73
N ALA A 21 30.67 24.65 -7.15
CA ALA A 21 31.42 25.50 -6.23
C ALA A 21 31.83 26.84 -6.87
N ARG A 22 32.24 26.82 -8.15
CA ARG A 22 32.54 28.03 -8.93
C ARG A 22 31.29 28.91 -9.11
N ASP A 23 30.16 28.31 -9.46
CA ASP A 23 28.90 29.03 -9.66
C ASP A 23 28.32 29.60 -8.36
N LEU A 24 28.57 28.91 -7.23
CA LEU A 24 28.24 29.37 -5.88
C LEU A 24 29.20 30.41 -5.31
N LYS A 25 30.20 30.84 -6.09
CA LYS A 25 31.21 31.85 -5.71
C LYS A 25 31.95 31.50 -4.42
N GLY A 26 32.26 30.21 -4.23
CA GLY A 26 32.99 29.70 -3.07
C GLY A 26 32.13 29.34 -1.86
N ARG A 27 30.80 29.48 -1.94
CA ARG A 27 29.89 28.89 -0.94
C ARG A 27 29.81 27.38 -1.11
N SER A 28 29.59 26.67 -0.01
CA SER A 28 29.50 25.22 0.00
C SER A 28 28.15 24.76 -0.60
N ILE A 29 28.16 23.64 -1.35
CA ILE A 29 26.92 23.09 -1.92
C ILE A 29 25.97 22.60 -0.81
N GLU A 30 26.53 22.20 0.33
CA GLU A 30 25.80 21.77 1.51
C GLU A 30 24.91 22.87 2.10
N GLU A 31 25.21 24.15 1.84
CA GLU A 31 24.33 25.28 2.20
C GLU A 31 22.98 25.25 1.44
N LEU A 32 22.92 24.53 0.31
CA LEU A 32 21.71 24.35 -0.49
C LEU A 32 20.95 23.07 -0.13
N ASN A 33 21.47 22.28 0.81
CA ASN A 33 20.81 21.05 1.19
C ASN A 33 19.42 21.34 1.77
N HIS A 34 18.44 20.58 1.33
CA HIS A 34 17.08 20.68 1.84
C HIS A 34 16.91 19.75 3.04
N GLN A 35 16.61 20.31 4.21
CA GLN A 35 16.20 19.53 5.37
C GLN A 35 14.80 18.96 5.11
N TRP A 36 14.72 17.65 4.92
CA TRP A 36 13.49 17.01 4.46
C TRP A 36 12.69 16.42 5.62
N THR A 37 13.36 15.74 6.55
CA THR A 37 12.85 15.37 7.88
C THR A 37 13.91 15.70 8.92
N GLU A 38 13.69 15.42 10.20
CA GLU A 38 14.72 15.61 11.23
C GLU A 38 15.98 14.75 10.98
N GLN A 39 15.84 13.61 10.29
CA GLN A 39 16.92 12.63 10.09
C GLN A 39 17.45 12.57 8.66
N ILE A 40 16.75 13.18 7.69
CA ILE A 40 17.11 13.14 6.28
C ILE A 40 17.32 14.56 5.75
N GLN A 41 18.50 14.77 5.19
CA GLN A 41 18.90 15.99 4.51
C GLN A 41 19.30 15.63 3.07
N LEU A 42 18.72 16.34 2.10
CA LEU A 42 18.89 16.04 0.68
C LEU A 42 19.80 17.06 0.00
N SER A 43 20.78 16.55 -0.73
CA SER A 43 21.58 17.34 -1.66
C SER A 43 20.70 17.84 -2.82
N PRO A 44 20.94 19.06 -3.35
CA PRO A 44 20.28 19.51 -4.59
C PRO A 44 20.80 18.77 -5.85
N PHE A 45 21.82 17.93 -5.71
CA PHE A 45 22.51 17.26 -6.81
C PHE A 45 22.79 15.78 -6.48
N PHE A 46 22.51 14.91 -7.45
CA PHE A 46 22.74 13.47 -7.41
C PHE A 46 23.44 13.03 -8.70
N HIS A 47 24.30 12.03 -8.62
CA HIS A 47 25.12 11.56 -9.73
C HIS A 47 25.10 10.02 -9.86
N LEU A 48 25.54 9.50 -11.00
CA LEU A 48 25.69 8.04 -11.22
C LEU A 48 26.63 7.38 -10.20
N GLU A 49 27.60 8.14 -9.71
CA GLU A 49 28.52 7.67 -8.66
C GLU A 49 27.83 7.48 -7.30
N ASP A 50 26.59 7.95 -7.14
CA ASP A 50 25.73 7.71 -5.98
C ASP A 50 24.81 6.49 -6.15
N SER A 51 24.89 5.78 -7.27
CA SER A 51 24.03 4.63 -7.54
C SER A 51 24.20 3.53 -6.50
N LEU A 52 23.07 2.96 -6.08
CA LEU A 52 22.99 1.94 -5.05
C LEU A 52 22.49 0.63 -5.68
N GLU A 53 23.02 -0.50 -5.22
CA GLU A 53 22.45 -1.79 -5.57
C GLU A 53 21.21 -2.04 -4.71
N LEU A 54 20.05 -2.14 -5.35
CA LEU A 54 18.77 -2.36 -4.69
C LEU A 54 18.22 -3.75 -5.00
N PRO A 55 17.49 -4.39 -4.07
CA PRO A 55 16.70 -5.56 -4.40
C PRO A 55 15.63 -5.19 -5.45
N PRO A 56 15.13 -6.16 -6.24
CA PRO A 56 14.02 -5.90 -7.16
C PRO A 56 12.81 -5.34 -6.40
N LEU A 57 12.36 -4.14 -6.77
CA LEU A 57 11.24 -3.43 -6.12
C LEU A 57 9.90 -3.65 -6.82
N VAL A 58 9.74 -4.81 -7.46
CA VAL A 58 8.52 -5.18 -8.17
C VAL A 58 7.37 -5.34 -7.18
N ASN A 59 6.21 -4.77 -7.48
CA ASN A 59 5.00 -4.99 -6.69
C ASN A 59 4.54 -6.46 -6.81
N ALA A 60 3.78 -6.96 -5.83
CA ALA A 60 3.32 -8.35 -5.79
C ALA A 60 2.40 -8.71 -6.97
N THR A 61 1.77 -7.71 -7.59
CA THR A 61 0.86 -7.87 -8.75
C THR A 61 1.55 -7.77 -10.12
N GLY A 62 2.86 -7.54 -10.20
CA GLY A 62 3.63 -7.57 -11.46
C GLY A 62 3.39 -6.38 -12.41
N GLY A 63 3.12 -5.19 -11.87
CA GLY A 63 3.05 -3.90 -12.58
C GLY A 63 1.66 -3.28 -12.64
N ASN A 64 0.60 -4.07 -12.50
CA ASN A 64 -0.78 -3.57 -12.41
C ASN A 64 -1.19 -3.33 -10.96
N TRP A 65 -2.22 -2.52 -10.71
CA TRP A 65 -2.81 -2.40 -9.37
C TRP A 65 -4.28 -2.78 -9.37
N GLU A 66 -4.74 -3.30 -8.24
CA GLU A 66 -6.15 -3.47 -7.93
C GLU A 66 -6.81 -2.08 -7.77
N ILE A 67 -7.91 -1.86 -8.50
CA ILE A 67 -8.72 -0.64 -8.46
C ILE A 67 -9.70 -0.78 -7.30
N GLY A 68 -9.38 -0.11 -6.20
CA GLY A 68 -10.16 -0.11 -4.97
C GLY A 68 -11.14 1.04 -4.87
N SER A 69 -12.21 0.80 -4.12
CA SER A 69 -13.12 1.83 -3.63
C SER A 69 -13.58 1.46 -2.22
N CYS A 70 -13.70 2.44 -1.32
CA CYS A 70 -14.23 2.19 0.02
C CYS A 70 -15.74 2.36 0.06
N ILE A 71 -16.43 1.32 0.51
CA ILE A 71 -17.86 1.28 0.70
C ILE A 71 -18.13 1.04 2.17
N GLN A 72 -18.68 2.06 2.83
CA GLN A 72 -19.20 1.94 4.19
C GLN A 72 -20.52 1.16 4.13
N VAL A 73 -20.55 0.02 4.80
CA VAL A 73 -21.74 -0.83 4.85
C VAL A 73 -22.60 -0.40 6.05
N GLU A 74 -23.65 0.36 5.76
CA GLU A 74 -24.63 0.83 6.75
C GLU A 74 -25.97 0.11 6.53
N ASP A 75 -26.64 0.38 5.40
CA ASP A 75 -27.77 -0.41 4.92
C ASP A 75 -27.33 -1.33 3.77
N PRO A 76 -27.53 -2.66 3.86
CA PRO A 76 -27.09 -3.60 2.83
C PRO A 76 -27.65 -3.32 1.43
N ALA A 77 -28.87 -2.79 1.29
CA ALA A 77 -29.47 -2.53 -0.02
C ALA A 77 -28.91 -1.24 -0.64
N GLU A 78 -28.76 -0.17 0.15
CA GLU A 78 -28.11 1.07 -0.30
C GLU A 78 -26.64 0.83 -0.64
N SER A 79 -25.90 0.12 0.22
CA SER A 79 -24.51 -0.24 -0.03
C SER A 79 -24.35 -1.17 -1.24
N ASN A 80 -25.31 -2.06 -1.51
CA ASN A 80 -25.33 -2.86 -2.74
C ASN A 80 -25.44 -1.98 -4.00
N ALA A 81 -26.31 -0.97 -4.00
CA ALA A 81 -26.46 -0.07 -5.14
C ALA A 81 -25.15 0.70 -5.43
N ILE A 82 -24.46 1.16 -4.37
CA ILE A 82 -23.15 1.80 -4.51
C ILE A 82 -22.11 0.81 -5.04
N LEU A 83 -22.05 -0.40 -4.47
CA LEU A 83 -21.13 -1.45 -4.89
C LEU A 83 -21.31 -1.81 -6.36
N LEU A 84 -22.55 -2.00 -6.83
CA LEU A 84 -22.82 -2.30 -8.23
C LEU A 84 -22.42 -1.16 -9.16
N ASP A 85 -22.68 0.11 -8.78
CA ASP A 85 -22.25 1.25 -9.58
C ASP A 85 -20.72 1.29 -9.72
N GLU A 86 -19.98 1.11 -8.62
CA GLU A 86 -18.52 1.10 -8.66
C GLU A 86 -17.98 -0.03 -9.55
N LEU A 87 -18.51 -1.25 -9.39
CA LEU A 87 -18.09 -2.43 -10.16
C LEU A 87 -18.40 -2.29 -11.65
N GLN A 88 -19.58 -1.79 -12.02
CA GLN A 88 -19.98 -1.59 -13.42
C GLN A 88 -19.10 -0.57 -14.15
N HIS A 89 -18.41 0.28 -13.41
CA HIS A 89 -17.52 1.31 -13.95
C HIS A 89 -16.03 1.02 -13.71
N GLY A 90 -15.67 -0.23 -13.40
CA GLY A 90 -14.30 -0.72 -13.49
C GLY A 90 -13.54 -0.82 -12.16
N VAL A 91 -14.20 -0.63 -11.01
CA VAL A 91 -13.63 -1.09 -9.73
C VAL A 91 -13.57 -2.62 -9.75
N ASN A 92 -12.45 -3.19 -9.34
CA ASN A 92 -12.25 -4.65 -9.32
C ASN A 92 -11.82 -5.20 -7.95
N ALA A 93 -11.58 -4.32 -6.97
CA ALA A 93 -11.16 -4.69 -5.63
C ALA A 93 -11.81 -3.83 -4.53
N PRO A 94 -13.16 -3.77 -4.44
CA PRO A 94 -13.81 -2.92 -3.46
C PRO A 94 -13.51 -3.35 -2.02
N ARG A 95 -13.41 -2.37 -1.14
CA ARG A 95 -13.31 -2.55 0.31
C ARG A 95 -14.64 -2.31 0.98
N LEU A 96 -15.15 -3.35 1.63
CA LEU A 96 -16.40 -3.33 2.38
C LEU A 96 -16.08 -3.11 3.86
N VAL A 97 -16.39 -1.92 4.36
CA VAL A 97 -16.20 -1.55 5.77
C VAL A 97 -17.45 -1.92 6.55
N LEU A 98 -17.34 -2.90 7.44
CA LEU A 98 -18.46 -3.44 8.20
C LEU A 98 -18.49 -2.85 9.61
N LYS A 99 -19.50 -2.02 9.90
CA LYS A 99 -19.72 -1.48 11.25
C LYS A 99 -20.25 -2.53 12.23
N ASP A 100 -21.04 -3.48 11.73
CA ASP A 100 -21.62 -4.58 12.48
C ASP A 100 -21.51 -5.92 11.71
N PRO A 101 -21.52 -7.07 12.40
CA PRO A 101 -21.60 -8.37 11.75
C PRO A 101 -22.89 -8.51 10.91
N LEU A 102 -22.75 -8.98 9.67
CA LEU A 102 -23.88 -9.19 8.78
C LEU A 102 -24.43 -10.62 8.88
N SER A 103 -25.75 -10.73 8.96
CA SER A 103 -26.45 -12.01 8.81
C SER A 103 -26.33 -12.55 7.37
N ALA A 104 -26.62 -13.84 7.17
CA ALA A 104 -26.61 -14.43 5.82
C ALA A 104 -27.58 -13.71 4.87
N LYS A 105 -28.76 -13.30 5.37
CA LYS A 105 -29.73 -12.53 4.57
C LYS A 105 -29.19 -11.15 4.21
N ALA A 106 -28.48 -10.48 5.12
CA ALA A 106 -27.88 -9.18 4.85
C ALA A 106 -26.75 -9.29 3.80
N TRP A 107 -25.92 -10.34 3.87
CA TRP A 107 -24.93 -10.64 2.84
C TRP A 107 -25.57 -10.93 1.47
N GLU A 108 -26.67 -11.68 1.43
CA GLU A 108 -27.42 -11.93 0.19
C GLU A 108 -27.93 -10.64 -0.45
N VAL A 109 -28.42 -9.70 0.35
CA VAL A 109 -28.82 -8.36 -0.13
C VAL A 109 -27.62 -7.57 -0.61
N LEU A 110 -26.55 -7.49 0.20
CA LEU A 110 -25.34 -6.70 -0.10
C LEU A 110 -24.64 -7.16 -1.39
N LEU A 111 -24.63 -8.47 -1.65
CA LEU A 111 -23.99 -9.06 -2.83
C LEU A 111 -24.99 -9.37 -3.95
N ASN A 112 -26.24 -8.92 -3.86
CA ASN A 112 -27.21 -9.16 -4.93
C ASN A 112 -26.70 -8.57 -6.26
N GLY A 113 -26.74 -9.34 -7.35
CA GLY A 113 -26.20 -8.92 -8.65
C GLY A 113 -24.66 -8.78 -8.74
N VAL A 114 -23.93 -8.92 -7.63
CA VAL A 114 -22.46 -8.93 -7.61
C VAL A 114 -21.97 -10.33 -7.96
N GLU A 115 -20.88 -10.42 -8.71
CA GLU A 115 -20.20 -11.66 -9.10
C GLU A 115 -18.81 -11.76 -8.44
N PRO A 116 -18.71 -12.19 -7.17
CA PRO A 116 -17.45 -12.18 -6.41
C PRO A 116 -16.36 -13.09 -7.00
N ALA A 117 -16.72 -14.00 -7.91
CA ALA A 117 -15.78 -14.88 -8.60
C ALA A 117 -14.80 -14.15 -9.54
N TYR A 118 -15.11 -12.90 -9.91
CA TYR A 118 -14.33 -12.10 -10.87
C TYR A 118 -13.68 -10.86 -10.25
N ILE A 119 -13.80 -10.68 -8.94
CA ILE A 119 -13.28 -9.51 -8.23
C ILE A 119 -12.49 -9.93 -6.98
N SER A 120 -11.61 -9.04 -6.55
CA SER A 120 -10.96 -9.11 -5.25
C SER A 120 -11.92 -8.47 -4.22
N LEU A 121 -12.13 -9.09 -3.06
CA LEU A 121 -12.94 -8.47 -1.99
C LEU A 121 -12.07 -8.16 -0.78
N GLN A 122 -12.04 -6.89 -0.38
CA GLN A 122 -11.36 -6.46 0.84
C GLN A 122 -12.41 -6.31 1.95
N ILE A 123 -12.47 -7.26 2.89
CA ILE A 123 -13.44 -7.24 3.99
C ILE A 123 -12.80 -6.63 5.23
N TYR A 124 -13.36 -5.50 5.68
CA TYR A 124 -12.78 -4.69 6.74
C TYR A 124 -13.79 -4.48 7.88
N PRO A 125 -13.89 -5.41 8.85
CA PRO A 125 -14.70 -5.18 10.05
C PRO A 125 -14.10 -4.07 10.92
N THR A 126 -14.96 -3.21 11.48
CA THR A 126 -14.59 -2.21 12.50
C THR A 126 -15.17 -2.50 13.87
N PHE A 127 -16.06 -3.49 13.99
CA PHE A 127 -16.55 -3.98 15.27
C PHE A 127 -15.48 -4.81 15.99
N GLN A 128 -15.62 -4.92 17.31
CA GLN A 128 -14.82 -5.84 18.11
C GLN A 128 -15.23 -7.28 17.78
N GLU A 129 -14.29 -8.04 17.25
CA GLU A 129 -14.48 -9.47 16.99
C GLU A 129 -13.71 -10.31 18.00
N THR A 130 -14.38 -11.34 18.51
CA THR A 130 -13.77 -12.35 19.39
C THR A 130 -13.91 -13.74 18.82
N GLU A 131 -14.86 -13.98 17.91
CA GLU A 131 -15.08 -15.29 17.28
C GLU A 131 -15.23 -15.12 15.76
N PRO A 132 -14.15 -15.26 14.97
CA PRO A 132 -14.16 -14.97 13.53
C PRO A 132 -15.20 -15.80 12.77
N ALA A 133 -15.38 -17.07 13.15
CA ALA A 133 -16.36 -17.95 12.49
C ALA A 133 -17.79 -17.36 12.54
N SER A 134 -18.15 -16.68 13.64
CA SER A 134 -19.52 -16.17 13.82
C SER A 134 -19.97 -15.19 12.73
N TRP A 135 -19.06 -14.39 12.18
CA TRP A 135 -19.36 -13.39 11.16
C TRP A 135 -18.82 -13.77 9.76
N LEU A 136 -17.81 -14.65 9.70
CA LEU A 136 -17.29 -15.20 8.44
C LEU A 136 -18.17 -16.30 7.86
N ASP A 137 -18.81 -17.13 8.69
CA ASP A 137 -19.66 -18.23 8.23
C ASP A 137 -20.84 -17.75 7.36
N PRO A 138 -21.57 -16.68 7.72
CA PRO A 138 -22.58 -16.07 6.86
C PRO A 138 -22.06 -15.60 5.50
N LEU A 139 -20.87 -14.98 5.47
CA LEU A 139 -20.21 -14.55 4.23
C LEU A 139 -19.91 -15.77 3.35
N LEU A 140 -19.29 -16.80 3.93
CA LEU A 140 -18.92 -18.03 3.24
C LEU A 140 -20.12 -18.78 2.65
N ALA A 141 -21.21 -18.88 3.41
CA ALA A 141 -22.45 -19.47 2.94
C ALA A 141 -22.99 -18.70 1.73
N THR A 142 -22.95 -17.36 1.78
CA THR A 142 -23.41 -16.49 0.68
C THR A 142 -22.53 -16.64 -0.56
N LEU A 143 -21.20 -16.61 -0.40
CA LEU A 143 -20.25 -16.83 -1.49
C LEU A 143 -20.46 -18.20 -2.14
N SER A 144 -20.66 -19.25 -1.34
CA SER A 144 -20.91 -20.60 -1.84
C SER A 144 -22.21 -20.69 -2.66
N LYS A 145 -23.30 -20.04 -2.21
CA LYS A 145 -24.56 -19.95 -2.96
C LYS A 145 -24.40 -19.24 -4.31
N LYS A 146 -23.44 -18.31 -4.41
CA LYS A 146 -23.06 -17.62 -5.64
C LYS A 146 -22.07 -18.39 -6.52
N GLY A 147 -21.76 -19.64 -6.19
CA GLY A 147 -20.83 -20.47 -6.97
C GLY A 147 -19.36 -20.06 -6.81
N VAL A 148 -19.03 -19.24 -5.80
CA VAL A 148 -17.65 -18.89 -5.48
C VAL A 148 -17.01 -20.06 -4.73
N THR A 149 -16.01 -20.65 -5.38
CA THR A 149 -15.20 -21.74 -4.85
C THR A 149 -14.03 -21.19 -4.03
N SER A 150 -13.29 -22.07 -3.37
CA SER A 150 -12.03 -21.68 -2.72
C SER A 150 -10.99 -21.16 -3.72
N ALA A 151 -11.01 -21.63 -4.98
CA ALA A 151 -10.02 -21.27 -6.01
C ALA A 151 -10.17 -19.83 -6.54
N ASN A 152 -11.37 -19.27 -6.56
CA ASN A 152 -11.65 -17.94 -7.12
C ASN A 152 -12.06 -16.91 -6.05
N ARG A 153 -11.89 -17.24 -4.77
CA ARG A 153 -12.09 -16.28 -3.68
C ARG A 153 -10.79 -15.55 -3.37
N VAL A 154 -10.64 -14.34 -3.89
CA VAL A 154 -9.43 -13.53 -3.78
C VAL A 154 -9.71 -12.25 -2.99
N GLY A 155 -8.72 -11.76 -2.25
CA GLY A 155 -8.76 -10.44 -1.63
C GLY A 155 -8.05 -10.39 -0.28
N ALA A 156 -8.65 -9.71 0.69
CA ALA A 156 -8.18 -9.72 2.06
C ALA A 156 -9.32 -9.65 3.06
N ILE A 157 -9.05 -10.14 4.26
CA ILE A 157 -9.95 -10.10 5.41
C ILE A 157 -9.13 -9.54 6.56
N ARG A 158 -9.53 -8.38 7.09
CA ARG A 158 -8.96 -7.90 8.35
C ARG A 158 -9.53 -8.75 9.49
N ILE A 159 -8.62 -9.35 10.24
CA ILE A 159 -8.90 -10.04 11.50
C ILE A 159 -8.39 -9.13 12.62
N GLY A 160 -9.24 -8.88 13.62
CA GLY A 160 -8.95 -8.05 14.78
C GLY A 160 -7.96 -8.70 15.75
N GLU A 161 -7.28 -7.86 16.53
CA GLU A 161 -6.22 -8.28 17.45
C GLU A 161 -6.68 -9.31 18.49
N GLU A 162 -7.92 -9.24 18.95
CA GLU A 162 -8.45 -10.20 19.93
C GLU A 162 -8.81 -11.57 19.33
N ALA A 163 -8.96 -11.64 18.01
CA ALA A 163 -9.45 -12.82 17.31
C ALA A 163 -8.37 -13.53 16.48
N ILE A 164 -7.29 -12.83 16.15
CA ILE A 164 -6.20 -13.34 15.31
C ILE A 164 -5.53 -14.58 15.89
N GLU A 165 -5.35 -14.68 17.22
CA GLU A 165 -4.76 -15.88 17.82
C GLU A 165 -5.59 -17.13 17.50
N LYS A 166 -6.92 -17.03 17.50
CA LYS A 166 -7.80 -18.15 17.12
C LYS A 166 -7.64 -18.51 15.65
N VAL A 167 -7.43 -17.53 14.77
CA VAL A 167 -7.16 -17.78 13.35
C VAL A 167 -5.82 -18.48 13.18
N LEU A 168 -4.78 -18.05 13.89
CA LEU A 168 -3.44 -18.66 13.81
C LEU A 168 -3.41 -20.09 14.38
N VAL A 169 -4.08 -20.34 15.51
CA VAL A 169 -4.18 -21.69 16.09
C VAL A 169 -4.97 -22.64 15.18
N ASN A 170 -5.97 -22.13 14.45
CA ASN A 170 -6.78 -22.90 13.52
C ASN A 170 -6.41 -22.59 12.05
N TRP A 171 -5.14 -22.32 11.78
CA TRP A 171 -4.70 -21.77 10.49
C TRP A 171 -5.18 -22.60 9.29
N ASN A 172 -4.99 -23.92 9.32
CA ASN A 172 -5.38 -24.81 8.22
C ASN A 172 -6.87 -24.71 7.90
N LEU A 173 -7.73 -24.60 8.93
CA LEU A 173 -9.17 -24.40 8.73
C LEU A 173 -9.43 -23.10 7.97
N TYR A 174 -8.82 -21.99 8.38
CA TYR A 174 -9.03 -20.70 7.72
C TYR A 174 -8.36 -20.61 6.35
N GLN A 175 -7.23 -21.30 6.15
CA GLN A 175 -6.56 -21.39 4.86
C GLN A 175 -7.37 -22.21 3.85
N GLU A 176 -7.94 -23.35 4.24
CA GLU A 176 -8.83 -24.13 3.38
C GLU A 176 -10.09 -23.34 3.01
N ARG A 177 -10.63 -22.61 3.98
CA ARG A 177 -11.80 -21.75 3.76
C ARG A 177 -11.42 -20.61 2.82
N PHE A 178 -10.34 -19.88 3.08
CA PHE A 178 -9.97 -18.64 2.38
C PHE A 178 -8.54 -18.69 1.83
N PRO A 179 -8.23 -19.56 0.86
CA PRO A 179 -6.84 -19.84 0.49
C PRO A 179 -6.13 -18.69 -0.24
N ARG A 180 -6.90 -17.78 -0.85
CA ARG A 180 -6.39 -16.62 -1.59
C ARG A 180 -6.89 -15.29 -1.02
N MET A 181 -7.43 -15.29 0.20
CA MET A 181 -7.68 -14.04 0.91
C MET A 181 -6.62 -13.86 2.00
N ARG A 182 -5.85 -12.79 1.86
CA ARG A 182 -4.85 -12.39 2.85
C ARG A 182 -5.53 -12.09 4.17
N LYS A 183 -4.99 -12.61 5.27
CA LYS A 183 -5.62 -12.54 6.62
C LYS A 183 -4.68 -12.05 7.72
N LEU A 184 -3.39 -11.86 7.41
CA LEU A 184 -2.45 -11.14 8.26
C LEU A 184 -2.48 -9.66 7.85
N TYR A 185 -3.53 -8.96 8.28
CA TYR A 185 -3.83 -7.59 7.84
C TYR A 185 -3.20 -6.56 8.78
N ILE A 186 -2.29 -5.74 8.27
CA ILE A 186 -1.54 -4.73 9.02
C ILE A 186 -1.97 -3.36 8.54
N ASP A 187 -2.89 -2.73 9.26
CA ASP A 187 -3.34 -1.38 8.92
C ASP A 187 -2.50 -0.33 9.65
N ASN A 188 -1.64 0.36 8.90
CA ASN A 188 -0.84 1.47 9.41
C ASN A 188 -1.30 2.83 8.85
N SER A 189 -2.43 2.88 8.13
CA SER A 189 -2.91 4.11 7.46
C SER A 189 -3.16 5.26 8.44
N MET A 190 -3.72 4.96 9.63
CA MET A 190 -4.08 5.95 10.65
C MET A 190 -2.86 6.64 11.27
N ASN A 191 -1.69 6.00 11.22
CA ASN A 191 -0.47 6.49 11.83
C ASN A 191 0.24 7.57 11.00
N PHE A 192 -0.20 7.78 9.76
CA PHE A 192 0.30 8.80 8.85
C PHE A 192 0.29 10.23 9.43
N ARG A 193 -0.69 10.55 10.28
CA ARG A 193 -0.82 11.87 10.92
C ARG A 193 0.23 12.13 11.99
N THR A 194 0.71 11.05 12.62
CA THR A 194 1.45 11.12 13.89
C THR A 194 2.95 11.06 13.66
N PHE A 195 3.36 10.37 12.61
CA PHE A 195 4.74 9.96 12.40
C PHE A 195 5.30 10.51 11.10
N ASN A 196 6.61 10.79 11.09
CA ASN A 196 7.33 11.00 9.84
C ASN A 196 7.43 9.66 9.06
N PRO A 197 7.81 9.69 7.77
CA PRO A 197 7.88 8.47 6.95
C PRO A 197 8.73 7.36 7.57
N GLU A 198 9.85 7.71 8.21
CA GLU A 198 10.78 6.77 8.82
C GLU A 198 10.13 6.02 10.00
N GLN A 199 9.44 6.76 10.87
CA GLN A 199 8.70 6.22 12.02
C GLN A 199 7.47 5.40 11.57
N GLU A 200 6.73 5.90 10.58
CA GLU A 200 5.57 5.21 10.01
C GLU A 200 5.98 3.84 9.45
N LEU A 201 7.07 3.79 8.67
CA LEU A 201 7.58 2.54 8.12
C LEU A 201 8.18 1.61 9.17
N ALA A 202 8.87 2.15 10.18
CA ALA A 202 9.38 1.35 11.28
C ALA A 202 8.23 0.62 12.00
N LEU A 203 7.13 1.33 12.27
CA LEU A 203 5.95 0.76 12.92
C LEU A 203 5.24 -0.27 12.02
N ALA A 204 5.05 0.04 10.74
CA ALA A 204 4.45 -0.90 9.78
C ALA A 204 5.28 -2.20 9.68
N ALA A 205 6.61 -2.07 9.55
CA ALA A 205 7.52 -3.20 9.45
C ALA A 205 7.53 -4.01 10.75
N TYR A 206 7.50 -3.33 11.90
CA TYR A 206 7.38 -3.96 13.20
C TYR A 206 6.10 -4.78 13.35
N MET A 207 4.94 -4.20 13.07
CA MET A 207 3.65 -4.90 13.17
C MET A 207 3.57 -6.08 12.19
N ALA A 208 4.06 -5.89 10.96
CA ALA A 208 4.08 -6.94 9.95
C ALA A 208 5.03 -8.08 10.31
N PHE A 209 6.24 -7.78 10.75
CA PHE A 209 7.23 -8.78 11.13
C PHE A 209 6.79 -9.54 12.39
N TYR A 210 6.24 -8.82 13.38
CA TYR A 210 5.64 -9.43 14.57
C TYR A 210 4.55 -10.44 14.19
N ARG A 211 3.62 -10.05 13.31
CA ARG A 211 2.53 -10.94 12.87
C ARG A 211 3.05 -12.15 12.12
N LEU A 212 4.07 -11.97 11.29
CA LEU A 212 4.73 -13.06 10.56
C LEU A 212 5.37 -14.05 11.54
N GLU A 213 6.15 -13.57 12.51
CA GLU A 213 6.77 -14.41 13.54
C GLU A 213 5.74 -15.12 14.41
N GLU A 214 4.66 -14.44 14.78
CA GLU A 214 3.57 -15.03 15.55
C GLU A 214 2.93 -16.20 14.78
N ALA A 215 2.62 -16.02 13.49
CA ALA A 215 2.09 -17.11 12.66
C ALA A 215 3.06 -18.29 12.57
N ILE A 216 4.35 -18.03 12.34
CA ILE A 216 5.40 -19.06 12.30
C ILE A 216 5.50 -19.80 13.64
N SER A 217 5.40 -19.08 14.76
CA SER A 217 5.45 -19.68 16.10
C SER A 217 4.27 -20.62 16.39
N LYS A 218 3.13 -20.42 15.70
CA LYS A 218 1.95 -21.29 15.75
C LYS A 218 2.00 -22.43 14.72
N GLY A 219 3.12 -22.57 13.99
CA GLY A 219 3.37 -23.67 13.06
C GLY A 219 2.97 -23.40 11.61
N VAL A 220 2.68 -22.15 11.24
CA VAL A 220 2.45 -21.76 9.84
C VAL A 220 3.78 -21.69 9.09
N ASP A 221 3.82 -22.17 7.85
CA ASP A 221 4.98 -22.02 6.98
C ASP A 221 5.30 -20.54 6.72
N ALA A 222 6.58 -20.18 6.65
CA ALA A 222 7.01 -18.78 6.51
C ALA A 222 6.58 -18.15 5.18
N GLN A 223 6.67 -18.89 4.07
CA GLN A 223 6.21 -18.41 2.76
C GLN A 223 4.69 -18.27 2.76
N GLU A 224 3.98 -19.25 3.34
CA GLU A 224 2.52 -19.20 3.42
C GLU A 224 2.00 -18.03 4.29
N ALA A 225 2.64 -17.79 5.44
CA ALA A 225 2.33 -16.65 6.29
C ALA A 225 2.61 -15.33 5.55
N HIS A 226 3.74 -15.23 4.84
CA HIS A 226 4.07 -14.06 4.03
C HIS A 226 3.06 -13.82 2.90
N ASP A 227 2.63 -14.85 2.18
CA ASP A 227 1.64 -14.74 1.10
C ASP A 227 0.26 -14.28 1.61
N ASN A 228 0.01 -14.44 2.91
CA ASN A 228 -1.19 -13.97 3.59
C ASN A 228 -1.06 -12.58 4.22
N LEU A 229 0.12 -11.95 4.13
CA LEU A 229 0.37 -10.60 4.64
C LEU A 229 -0.26 -9.55 3.72
N HIS A 230 -0.98 -8.61 4.33
CA HIS A 230 -1.57 -7.46 3.65
C HIS A 230 -1.24 -6.20 4.44
N VAL A 231 -0.37 -5.35 3.89
CA VAL A 231 0.07 -4.12 4.55
C VAL A 231 -0.70 -2.94 3.97
N VAL A 232 -1.29 -2.11 4.82
CA VAL A 232 -1.92 -0.86 4.41
C VAL A 232 -1.07 0.32 4.80
N LEU A 233 -0.69 1.13 3.83
CA LEU A 233 0.02 2.40 4.01
C LEU A 233 -0.84 3.55 3.49
N ALA A 234 -0.64 4.74 4.02
CA ALA A 234 -1.33 5.93 3.53
C ALA A 234 -0.41 6.82 2.70
N VAL A 235 -0.97 7.63 1.79
CA VAL A 235 -0.24 8.68 1.07
C VAL A 235 -0.96 10.03 1.22
N GLY A 236 -0.20 11.12 1.19
CA GLY A 236 -0.72 12.48 1.23
C GLY A 236 -0.16 13.31 0.09
N THR A 237 0.00 14.60 0.29
CA THR A 237 0.25 15.53 -0.82
C THR A 237 1.72 15.60 -1.30
N SER A 238 2.64 14.85 -0.70
CA SER A 238 4.06 14.95 -1.01
C SER A 238 4.48 13.86 -1.98
N PHE A 239 4.52 14.21 -3.27
CA PHE A 239 4.75 13.27 -4.37
C PHE A 239 5.99 12.37 -4.16
N PHE A 240 7.18 12.97 -4.05
CA PHE A 240 8.43 12.20 -3.92
C PHE A 240 8.53 11.45 -2.60
N ARG A 241 7.99 12.02 -1.51
CA ARG A 241 7.97 11.37 -0.21
C ARG A 241 7.18 10.09 -0.24
N ASP A 242 5.95 10.18 -0.71
CA ASP A 242 5.01 9.09 -0.62
C ASP A 242 5.41 7.97 -1.60
N LEU A 243 5.91 8.33 -2.79
CA LEU A 243 6.55 7.40 -3.72
C LEU A 243 7.77 6.70 -3.08
N ALA A 244 8.71 7.47 -2.53
CA ALA A 244 9.93 6.91 -1.94
C ALA A 244 9.64 6.05 -0.70
N LYS A 245 8.59 6.39 0.07
CA LYS A 245 8.14 5.64 1.25
C LYS A 245 7.67 4.23 0.88
N LEU A 246 6.86 4.08 -0.17
CA LEU A 246 6.38 2.77 -0.62
C LEU A 246 7.53 1.88 -1.10
N ARG A 247 8.48 2.45 -1.83
CA ARG A 247 9.73 1.78 -2.23
C ARG A 247 10.59 1.39 -1.03
N ALA A 248 10.77 2.32 -0.09
CA ALA A 248 11.56 2.13 1.13
C ALA A 248 11.01 0.99 1.99
N PHE A 249 9.69 0.82 2.07
CA PHE A 249 9.10 -0.31 2.79
C PHE A 249 9.51 -1.65 2.20
N ARG A 250 9.54 -1.79 0.87
CA ARG A 250 9.98 -3.03 0.20
C ARG A 250 11.47 -3.31 0.42
N ILE A 251 12.31 -2.28 0.35
CA ILE A 251 13.75 -2.38 0.68
C ILE A 251 13.92 -2.86 2.12
N LEU A 252 13.27 -2.18 3.07
CA LEU A 252 13.31 -2.53 4.49
C LEU A 252 12.85 -3.97 4.71
N TRP A 253 11.70 -4.34 4.14
CA TRP A 253 11.11 -5.66 4.30
C TRP A 253 12.00 -6.79 3.75
N ALA A 254 12.55 -6.62 2.54
CA ALA A 254 13.46 -7.60 1.95
C ALA A 254 14.70 -7.84 2.83
N ASN A 255 15.28 -6.76 3.36
CA ASN A 255 16.42 -6.84 4.28
C ASN A 255 16.06 -7.52 5.61
N LEU A 256 14.85 -7.27 6.15
CA LEU A 256 14.37 -7.93 7.38
C LEU A 256 14.19 -9.44 7.16
N LEU A 257 13.57 -9.85 6.06
CA LEU A 257 13.41 -11.26 5.71
C LEU A 257 14.77 -11.96 5.54
N GLN A 258 15.71 -11.31 4.87
CA GLN A 258 17.07 -11.82 4.71
C GLN A 258 17.80 -11.95 6.04
N ALA A 259 17.73 -10.93 6.91
CA ALA A 259 18.35 -10.95 8.23
C ALA A 259 17.76 -12.03 9.15
N ALA A 260 16.47 -12.32 8.99
CA ALA A 260 15.76 -13.39 9.68
C ALA A 260 15.99 -14.79 9.06
N ALA A 261 16.75 -14.88 7.97
CA ALA A 261 16.95 -16.10 7.19
C ALA A 261 15.64 -16.77 6.73
N LEU A 262 14.59 -15.98 6.49
CA LEU A 262 13.32 -16.47 5.97
C LEU A 262 13.41 -16.57 4.45
N ALA A 263 13.28 -17.80 3.92
CA ALA A 263 13.33 -18.09 2.49
C ALA A 263 12.03 -17.69 1.81
N VAL A 264 11.81 -16.38 1.69
CA VAL A 264 10.64 -15.76 1.05
C VAL A 264 11.08 -15.02 -0.20
N HIS A 265 10.38 -15.26 -1.31
CA HIS A 265 10.82 -14.80 -2.63
C HIS A 265 9.94 -13.71 -3.28
N GLN A 266 8.82 -13.35 -2.66
CA GLN A 266 7.85 -12.41 -3.20
C GLN A 266 7.86 -11.09 -2.42
N ALA A 267 7.47 -9.99 -3.08
CA ALA A 267 7.23 -8.72 -2.40
C ALA A 267 5.97 -8.80 -1.53
N PRO A 268 5.90 -8.03 -0.42
CA PRO A 268 4.68 -7.96 0.37
C PRO A 268 3.58 -7.24 -0.43
N PHE A 269 2.34 -7.65 -0.25
CA PHE A 269 1.20 -6.96 -0.84
C PHE A 269 0.93 -5.65 -0.08
N ILE A 270 1.01 -4.52 -0.78
CA ILE A 270 0.79 -3.18 -0.22
C ILE A 270 -0.48 -2.56 -0.80
N SER A 271 -1.46 -2.38 0.08
CA SER A 271 -2.64 -1.56 -0.17
C SER A 271 -2.36 -0.12 0.23
N VAL A 272 -2.71 0.83 -0.65
CA VAL A 272 -2.51 2.25 -0.43
C VAL A 272 -3.85 2.96 -0.33
N GLN A 273 -4.02 3.75 0.72
CA GLN A 273 -5.15 4.64 0.92
C GLN A 273 -4.68 6.09 0.95
N PHE A 274 -5.55 7.04 0.62
CA PHE A 274 -5.22 8.44 0.85
C PHE A 274 -5.49 8.81 2.30
N ALA A 275 -4.52 9.50 2.90
CA ALA A 275 -4.66 10.11 4.20
C ALA A 275 -5.81 11.14 4.16
N PRO A 276 -6.92 11.00 4.91
CA PRO A 276 -8.05 11.93 4.83
C PRO A 276 -7.68 13.40 5.08
N GLU A 277 -6.59 13.62 5.81
CA GLU A 277 -6.03 14.93 6.17
C GLU A 277 -5.36 15.65 5.01
N SER A 278 -5.09 14.93 3.93
CA SER A 278 -4.58 15.52 2.70
C SER A 278 -5.62 16.42 2.02
N GLN A 279 -6.91 16.27 2.38
CA GLN A 279 -8.02 17.07 1.88
C GLN A 279 -8.23 18.34 2.70
N ASP A 280 -8.53 19.42 1.99
CA ASP A 280 -9.04 20.68 2.54
C ASP A 280 -10.54 20.86 2.21
N GLU A 281 -11.11 22.02 2.52
CA GLU A 281 -12.53 22.30 2.25
C GLU A 281 -12.84 22.47 0.76
N ASP A 282 -11.86 22.78 -0.09
CA ASP A 282 -12.06 23.03 -1.51
C ASP A 282 -11.98 21.73 -2.32
N MET A 283 -13.14 21.19 -2.68
CA MET A 283 -13.26 19.95 -3.43
C MET A 283 -12.47 19.94 -4.75
N HIS A 284 -12.38 21.08 -5.45
CA HIS A 284 -11.64 21.15 -6.72
C HIS A 284 -10.14 21.01 -6.51
N THR A 285 -9.59 21.63 -5.47
CA THR A 285 -8.22 21.45 -5.03
C THR A 285 -7.96 20.00 -4.64
N ASN A 286 -8.87 19.36 -3.92
CA ASN A 286 -8.77 17.94 -3.56
C ASN A 286 -8.71 17.03 -4.79
N MET A 287 -9.44 17.32 -5.87
CA MET A 287 -9.35 16.56 -7.13
C MET A 287 -7.96 16.68 -7.78
N ILE A 288 -7.34 17.86 -7.73
CA ILE A 288 -5.99 18.09 -8.26
C ILE A 288 -4.96 17.32 -7.40
N ARG A 289 -5.06 17.42 -6.07
CA ARG A 289 -4.20 16.69 -5.12
C ARG A 289 -4.31 15.17 -5.31
N ALA A 290 -5.52 14.67 -5.51
CA ALA A 290 -5.78 13.26 -5.72
C ALA A 290 -4.98 12.70 -6.92
N THR A 291 -4.78 13.51 -7.96
CA THR A 291 -3.99 13.12 -9.14
C THR A 291 -2.54 12.82 -8.77
N THR A 292 -1.87 13.74 -8.07
CA THR A 292 -0.46 13.54 -7.70
C THR A 292 -0.30 12.47 -6.62
N GLN A 293 -1.27 12.33 -5.72
CA GLN A 293 -1.35 11.23 -4.74
C GLN A 293 -1.47 9.86 -5.40
N ALA A 294 -2.36 9.73 -6.38
CA ALA A 294 -2.55 8.48 -7.10
C ALA A 294 -1.29 8.13 -7.89
N MET A 295 -0.69 9.12 -8.57
CA MET A 295 0.57 8.92 -9.29
C MET A 295 1.71 8.47 -8.37
N SER A 296 1.89 9.08 -7.19
CA SER A 296 2.95 8.67 -6.26
C SER A 296 2.70 7.25 -5.71
N ALA A 297 1.45 6.88 -5.48
CA ALA A 297 1.08 5.52 -5.06
C ALA A 297 1.38 4.46 -6.14
N VAL A 298 0.94 4.68 -7.38
CA VAL A 298 1.14 3.69 -8.46
C VAL A 298 2.62 3.59 -8.86
N ILE A 299 3.33 4.72 -8.98
CA ILE A 299 4.77 4.73 -9.28
C ILE A 299 5.59 4.14 -8.12
N GLY A 300 5.13 4.32 -6.88
CA GLY A 300 5.70 3.67 -5.70
C GLY A 300 5.41 2.17 -5.62
N GLY A 301 4.65 1.63 -6.57
CA GLY A 301 4.33 0.21 -6.69
C GLY A 301 3.20 -0.24 -5.78
N ALA A 302 2.12 0.53 -5.60
CA ALA A 302 0.94 0.03 -4.91
C ALA A 302 0.38 -1.24 -5.58
N ASP A 303 -0.02 -2.24 -4.79
CA ASP A 303 -0.69 -3.46 -5.29
C ASP A 303 -2.21 -3.29 -5.34
N HIS A 304 -2.74 -2.50 -4.41
CA HIS A 304 -4.12 -2.05 -4.36
C HIS A 304 -4.12 -0.55 -4.05
N LEU A 305 -4.95 0.22 -4.75
CA LEU A 305 -5.08 1.65 -4.50
C LEU A 305 -6.54 2.00 -4.23
N GLU A 306 -6.78 2.78 -3.19
CA GLU A 306 -8.07 3.40 -2.91
C GLU A 306 -7.92 4.92 -2.96
N ILE A 307 -8.55 5.53 -3.97
CA ILE A 307 -8.57 6.99 -4.12
C ILE A 307 -9.74 7.56 -3.32
N LEU A 308 -9.43 8.45 -2.39
CA LEU A 308 -10.43 9.10 -1.54
C LEU A 308 -11.26 10.12 -2.35
N PRO A 309 -12.60 10.02 -2.35
CA PRO A 309 -13.46 11.01 -3.02
C PRO A 309 -13.22 12.43 -2.49
N ALA A 310 -13.21 13.42 -3.37
CA ALA A 310 -12.74 14.79 -3.09
C ALA A 310 -13.53 15.58 -2.00
N ASN A 311 -14.67 15.06 -1.55
CA ASN A 311 -15.54 15.68 -0.55
C ASN A 311 -15.66 14.86 0.76
N ALA A 312 -14.82 13.82 0.93
CA ALA A 312 -14.99 12.83 1.99
C ALA A 312 -14.86 13.38 3.42
N THR A 313 -14.18 14.52 3.62
CA THR A 313 -14.00 15.16 4.93
C THR A 313 -15.05 16.21 5.28
N VAL A 314 -15.84 16.67 4.30
CA VAL A 314 -16.75 17.82 4.46
C VAL A 314 -18.22 17.37 4.47
N GLU A 315 -18.58 16.41 3.63
CA GLU A 315 -19.95 15.95 3.43
C GLU A 315 -20.02 14.48 3.04
N SER A 316 -21.22 13.90 3.03
CA SER A 316 -21.42 12.56 2.49
C SER A 316 -21.00 12.51 1.02
N THR A 317 -20.26 11.47 0.64
CA THR A 317 -19.73 11.34 -0.72
C THR A 317 -20.86 11.32 -1.76
N THR A 318 -20.69 12.08 -2.85
CA THR A 318 -21.66 12.13 -3.96
C THR A 318 -21.29 11.13 -5.05
N GLY A 319 -22.25 10.76 -5.91
CA GLY A 319 -21.95 9.93 -7.08
C GLY A 319 -20.92 10.57 -8.03
N PHE A 320 -20.87 11.91 -8.08
CA PHE A 320 -19.90 12.63 -8.89
C PHE A 320 -18.47 12.47 -8.37
N THR A 321 -18.22 12.72 -7.08
CA THR A 321 -16.86 12.65 -6.52
C THR A 321 -16.32 11.23 -6.50
N ARG A 322 -17.18 10.23 -6.26
CA ARG A 322 -16.81 8.81 -6.41
C ARG A 322 -16.42 8.46 -7.84
N ARG A 323 -17.22 8.90 -8.83
CA ARG A 323 -16.87 8.70 -10.25
C ARG A 323 -15.53 9.33 -10.61
N VAL A 324 -15.25 10.54 -10.11
CA VAL A 324 -13.96 11.21 -10.34
C VAL A 324 -12.81 10.38 -9.75
N ALA A 325 -12.94 9.96 -8.49
CA ALA A 325 -11.93 9.13 -7.82
C ALA A 325 -11.67 7.83 -8.57
N ARG A 326 -12.72 7.11 -8.97
CA ARG A 326 -12.61 5.89 -9.77
C ARG A 326 -11.97 6.14 -11.15
N ASN A 327 -12.46 7.14 -11.88
CA ASN A 327 -11.96 7.43 -13.23
C ASN A 327 -10.47 7.81 -13.24
N LEU A 328 -9.95 8.36 -12.14
CA LEU A 328 -8.53 8.63 -12.02
C LEU A 328 -7.68 7.36 -12.14
N HIS A 329 -8.14 6.19 -11.66
CA HIS A 329 -7.44 4.92 -11.91
C HIS A 329 -7.31 4.65 -13.42
N HIS A 330 -8.42 4.79 -14.16
CA HIS A 330 -8.48 4.52 -15.58
C HIS A 330 -7.66 5.51 -16.40
N ILE A 331 -7.65 6.79 -16.03
CA ILE A 331 -6.79 7.78 -16.68
C ILE A 331 -5.32 7.38 -16.48
N LEU A 332 -4.92 6.97 -15.26
CA LEU A 332 -3.54 6.61 -14.98
C LEU A 332 -3.09 5.33 -15.71
N SER A 333 -3.94 4.30 -15.81
CA SER A 333 -3.59 3.05 -16.50
C SER A 333 -3.82 3.14 -18.02
N MET A 334 -4.99 3.58 -18.46
CA MET A 334 -5.42 3.48 -19.86
C MET A 334 -4.94 4.64 -20.74
N GLU A 335 -4.73 5.84 -20.17
CA GLU A 335 -4.35 7.04 -20.93
C GLU A 335 -2.91 7.49 -20.65
N ALA A 336 -2.48 7.43 -19.38
CA ALA A 336 -1.12 7.78 -18.97
C ALA A 336 -0.16 6.59 -18.99
N HIS A 337 -0.67 5.35 -19.14
CA HIS A 337 0.12 4.13 -19.29
C HIS A 337 1.10 3.87 -18.14
N LEU A 338 0.72 4.27 -16.91
CA LEU A 338 1.54 4.06 -15.72
C LEU A 338 1.58 2.60 -15.25
N ASP A 339 0.84 1.71 -15.92
CA ASP A 339 0.80 0.26 -15.70
C ASP A 339 1.77 -0.52 -16.61
N GLN A 340 2.41 0.15 -17.59
CA GLN A 340 3.26 -0.52 -18.58
C GLN A 340 4.69 -0.81 -18.08
N VAL A 341 5.13 -0.13 -17.01
CA VAL A 341 6.48 -0.26 -16.43
C VAL A 341 6.35 -0.48 -14.94
N MET A 342 6.89 -1.58 -14.42
CA MET A 342 6.71 -1.98 -13.02
C MET A 342 7.29 -0.98 -12.01
N ASP A 343 8.45 -0.41 -12.31
CA ASP A 343 9.09 0.59 -11.46
C ASP A 343 9.74 1.69 -12.32
N PRO A 344 8.96 2.71 -12.76
CA PRO A 344 9.50 3.75 -13.63
C PRO A 344 10.44 4.72 -12.90
N ALA A 345 10.57 4.63 -11.57
CA ALA A 345 11.50 5.43 -10.78
C ALA A 345 12.87 4.74 -10.58
N ALA A 346 13.02 3.47 -10.97
CA ALA A 346 14.32 2.77 -10.95
C ALA A 346 15.37 3.50 -11.80
N GLY A 347 16.60 3.57 -11.31
CA GLY A 347 17.72 4.28 -11.95
C GLY A 347 17.74 5.80 -11.70
N SER A 348 16.69 6.38 -11.10
CA SER A 348 16.75 7.77 -10.65
C SER A 348 17.63 7.90 -9.41
N TYR A 349 18.80 8.54 -9.56
CA TYR A 349 19.76 8.70 -8.47
C TYR A 349 19.13 9.33 -7.21
N PHE A 350 18.21 10.28 -7.40
CA PHE A 350 17.47 10.91 -6.32
C PHE A 350 16.51 9.92 -5.62
N MET A 351 15.70 9.20 -6.39
CA MET A 351 14.67 8.33 -5.81
C MET A 351 15.28 7.10 -5.14
N GLU A 352 16.33 6.52 -5.72
CA GLU A 352 17.08 5.41 -5.09
C GLU A 352 17.69 5.86 -3.77
N THR A 353 18.39 7.00 -3.77
CA THR A 353 19.02 7.55 -2.56
C THR A 353 17.98 7.86 -1.48
N LEU A 354 16.88 8.54 -1.82
CA LEU A 354 15.83 8.88 -0.86
C LEU A 354 15.15 7.62 -0.29
N SER A 355 14.83 6.64 -1.12
CA SER A 355 14.23 5.38 -0.66
C SER A 355 15.14 4.60 0.29
N VAL A 356 16.45 4.52 -0.01
CA VAL A 356 17.41 3.86 0.90
C VAL A 356 17.55 4.62 2.20
N GLN A 357 17.70 5.95 2.17
CA GLN A 357 17.81 6.73 3.40
C GLN A 357 16.58 6.54 4.30
N ILE A 358 15.36 6.59 3.74
CA ILE A 358 14.13 6.32 4.51
C ILE A 358 14.18 4.91 5.11
N ALA A 359 14.55 3.89 4.33
CA ALA A 359 14.62 2.50 4.80
C ALA A 359 15.67 2.30 5.92
N GLU A 360 16.84 2.91 5.81
CA GLU A 360 17.90 2.84 6.81
C GLU A 360 17.49 3.50 8.13
N LYS A 361 16.87 4.69 8.07
CA LYS A 361 16.37 5.38 9.26
C LYS A 361 15.21 4.61 9.91
N ALA A 362 14.28 4.10 9.10
CA ALA A 362 13.20 3.24 9.58
C ALA A 362 13.75 1.97 10.25
N TYR A 363 14.77 1.33 9.68
CA TYR A 363 15.44 0.18 10.29
C TYR A 363 16.10 0.52 11.63
N ALA A 364 16.74 1.69 11.73
CA ALA A 364 17.34 2.13 12.99
C ALA A 364 16.27 2.25 14.10
N ILE A 365 15.12 2.86 13.78
CA ILE A 365 13.99 2.99 14.71
C ILE A 365 13.40 1.62 15.04
N PHE A 366 13.20 0.75 14.04
CA PHE A 366 12.69 -0.61 14.22
C PHE A 366 13.54 -1.41 15.22
N ARG A 367 14.88 -1.29 15.18
CA ARG A 367 15.76 -2.00 16.13
C ARG A 367 15.63 -1.52 17.57
N GLU A 368 15.20 -0.27 17.78
CA GLU A 368 14.96 0.30 19.10
C GLU A 368 13.58 -0.08 19.66
N MET A 369 12.64 -0.45 18.79
CA MET A 369 11.33 -0.95 19.20
C MET A 369 11.51 -2.26 19.98
N LYS A 370 11.20 -2.22 21.27
CA LYS A 370 11.20 -3.43 22.11
C LYS A 370 10.00 -4.27 21.73
N SER A 371 10.24 -5.57 21.50
CA SER A 371 9.18 -6.58 21.46
C SER A 371 8.24 -6.37 22.67
N PRO A 372 6.91 -6.36 22.51
CA PRO A 372 5.98 -6.19 23.62
C PRO A 372 5.93 -7.45 24.50
N PHE A 373 6.61 -8.53 24.10
CA PHE A 373 6.47 -9.87 24.65
C PHE A 373 7.81 -10.54 25.02
N ARG A 374 8.82 -9.78 25.44
CA ARG A 374 9.99 -10.34 26.15
C ARG A 374 9.92 -10.06 27.65
#